data_AF-A0A819V1L2-F1
#
_entry.id   AF-A0A819V1L2-F1
#
_cell.length_a   1.000
_cell.length_b   1.000
_cell.length_c   1.000
_cell.angle_alpha   90.00
_cell.angle_beta   90.00
_cell.angle_gamma   90.00
#
_symmetry.space_group_name_H-M   'P 1'
#
loop_
_entity.id
_entity.type
_entity.pdbx_description
1 polymer ?
#
loop_
_entity_poly.entity_id
_entity_poly.type
_entity_poly.pdbx_seq_one_letter_code
_entity_poly.pdbx_strand_id
1 'polypeptide(L)'
;YSNVNAVQAVLYFIMRSINKGETSLFQRLIRDGVSNPEEYISFYGMRNWDILMGQLVTEIIYVHSKLMIVDDRICICGSANINDRSLQGSRDSEFCLVVNDIDMIDSQLNGQQQKVGIFSSTWRKKLF
;
A
#
# COMPACT_ATOMS: atom_id res chain seq x y z
N TYR A 1 -14.82 28.89 -11.77
CA TYR A 1 -13.94 27.95 -11.03
C TYR A 1 -14.82 26.93 -10.35
N SER A 2 -15.03 25.78 -10.99
CA SER A 2 -15.87 24.70 -10.47
C SER A 2 -15.26 24.11 -9.19
N ASN A 3 -16.09 23.96 -8.15
CA ASN A 3 -15.70 23.41 -6.86
C ASN A 3 -15.00 22.05 -7.03
N VAL A 4 -13.68 22.03 -6.85
CA VAL A 4 -12.95 20.78 -6.69
C VAL A 4 -13.44 20.14 -5.38
N ASN A 5 -14.14 19.02 -5.50
CA ASN A 5 -14.56 18.23 -4.34
C ASN A 5 -13.31 17.63 -3.66
N ALA A 6 -13.30 17.50 -2.33
CA ALA A 6 -12.25 16.85 -1.56
C ALA A 6 -11.77 15.50 -2.15
N VAL A 7 -12.69 14.68 -2.68
CA VAL A 7 -12.37 13.42 -3.38
C VAL A 7 -11.49 13.66 -4.60
N GLN A 8 -11.79 14.68 -5.40
CA GLN A 8 -11.00 15.04 -6.59
C GLN A 8 -9.61 15.56 -6.19
N ALA A 9 -9.51 16.32 -5.10
CA ALA A 9 -8.24 16.80 -4.58
C ALA A 9 -7.34 15.63 -4.10
N VAL A 10 -7.91 14.69 -3.35
CA VAL A 10 -7.18 13.48 -2.92
C VAL A 10 -6.74 12.64 -4.13
N LEU A 11 -7.65 12.40 -5.08
CA LEU A 11 -7.32 11.66 -6.30
C LEU A 11 -6.22 12.33 -7.12
N TYR A 12 -6.23 13.66 -7.21
CA TYR A 12 -5.17 14.42 -7.88
C TYR A 12 -3.79 14.10 -7.30
N PHE A 13 -3.64 14.15 -5.97
CA PHE A 13 -2.36 13.85 -5.32
C PHE A 13 -1.97 12.37 -5.44
N ILE A 14 -2.92 11.44 -5.33
CA ILE A 14 -2.66 10.01 -5.56
C ILE A 14 -2.07 9.79 -6.97
N MET A 15 -2.73 10.33 -8.00
CA MET A 15 -2.27 10.17 -9.37
C MET A 15 -0.92 10.85 -9.59
N ARG A 16 -0.70 12.02 -8.98
CA ARG A 16 0.58 12.75 -9.06
C ARG A 16 1.73 11.98 -8.40
N SER A 17 1.47 11.25 -7.32
CA SER A 17 2.47 10.38 -6.70
C SER A 17 2.78 9.15 -7.55
N ILE A 18 1.78 8.55 -8.18
CA ILE A 18 1.92 7.28 -8.91
C ILE A 18 2.48 7.48 -10.32
N ASN A 19 1.75 8.17 -11.21
CA ASN A 19 2.08 8.20 -12.65
C ASN A 19 1.79 9.50 -13.41
N LYS A 20 1.22 10.53 -12.77
CA LYS A 20 0.94 11.83 -13.42
C LYS A 20 2.01 12.87 -13.09
N GLY A 21 2.68 13.35 -14.12
CA GLY A 21 3.71 14.39 -14.02
C GLY A 21 5.12 13.84 -13.87
N GLU A 22 6.10 14.67 -14.19
CA GLU A 22 7.52 14.30 -14.34
C GLU A 22 8.17 13.80 -13.04
N THR A 23 7.61 14.19 -11.89
CA THR A 23 8.10 13.80 -10.56
C THR A 23 7.40 12.57 -9.99
N SER A 24 6.41 12.02 -10.70
CA SER A 24 5.70 10.81 -10.28
C SER A 24 6.63 9.59 -10.24
N LEU A 25 6.27 8.59 -9.43
CA LEU A 25 7.08 7.38 -9.27
C LEU A 25 7.38 6.70 -10.62
N PHE A 26 6.37 6.52 -11.47
CA PHE A 26 6.54 5.86 -12.76
C PHE A 26 7.49 6.63 -13.67
N GLN A 27 7.32 7.96 -13.77
CA GLN A 27 8.19 8.78 -14.62
C GLN A 27 9.64 8.79 -14.12
N ARG A 28 9.83 8.77 -12.80
CA ARG A 28 11.17 8.65 -12.20
C ARG A 28 11.81 7.30 -12.52
N LEU A 29 11.09 6.20 -12.35
CA LEU A 29 11.59 4.86 -12.67
C LEU A 29 11.98 4.74 -14.15
N ILE A 30 11.13 5.22 -15.06
CA ILE A 30 11.40 5.21 -16.51
C ILE A 30 12.63 6.04 -16.84
N ARG A 31 12.74 7.24 -16.28
CA ARG A 31 13.91 8.12 -16.48
C ARG A 31 15.20 7.49 -15.98
N ASP A 32 15.12 6.74 -14.89
CA ASP A 32 16.26 6.07 -14.27
C ASP A 32 16.55 4.69 -14.90
N GLY A 33 15.92 4.36 -16.04
CA GLY A 33 16.27 3.21 -16.88
C GLY A 33 15.37 1.99 -16.74
N VAL A 34 14.29 2.05 -15.94
CA VAL A 34 13.33 0.96 -15.82
C VAL A 34 12.36 1.00 -16.99
N SER A 35 12.53 0.08 -17.95
CA SER A 35 11.70 0.00 -19.17
C SER A 35 10.21 -0.25 -18.87
N ASN A 36 9.92 -1.06 -17.85
CA ASN A 36 8.56 -1.40 -17.44
C ASN A 36 8.42 -1.36 -15.90
N PRO A 37 7.95 -0.23 -15.32
CA PRO A 37 7.74 -0.13 -13.88
C PRO A 37 6.80 -1.18 -13.28
N GLU A 38 5.86 -1.71 -14.06
CA GLU A 38 4.86 -2.68 -13.57
C GLU A 38 5.47 -4.04 -13.19
N GLU A 39 6.69 -4.34 -13.64
CA GLU A 39 7.45 -5.52 -13.20
C GLU A 39 7.94 -5.41 -11.74
N TYR A 40 7.97 -4.19 -11.20
CA TYR A 40 8.55 -3.90 -9.89
C TYR A 40 7.51 -3.37 -8.89
N ILE A 41 6.45 -2.72 -9.37
CA ILE A 41 5.41 -2.16 -8.51
C ILE A 41 4.03 -2.24 -9.17
N SER A 42 3.04 -2.62 -8.37
CA SER A 42 1.64 -2.69 -8.78
C SER A 42 0.74 -2.01 -7.76
N PHE A 43 -0.39 -1.46 -8.25
CA PHE A 43 -1.38 -0.76 -7.44
C PHE A 43 -2.74 -1.44 -7.59
N TYR A 44 -3.36 -1.77 -6.47
CA TYR A 44 -4.65 -2.46 -6.44
C TYR A 44 -5.67 -1.70 -5.60
N GLY A 45 -6.94 -1.83 -5.97
CA GLY A 45 -8.09 -1.53 -5.13
C GLY A 45 -8.84 -2.82 -4.81
N MET A 46 -9.76 -2.75 -3.85
CA MET A 46 -10.60 -3.88 -3.48
C MET A 46 -12.07 -3.55 -3.77
N ARG A 47 -12.83 -4.53 -4.25
CA ARG A 47 -14.24 -4.41 -4.59
C ARG A 47 -14.92 -5.73 -4.33
N ASN A 48 -16.16 -5.67 -3.84
CA ASN A 48 -17.01 -6.84 -3.70
C ASN A 48 -18.34 -6.62 -4.42
N TRP A 49 -19.12 -7.69 -4.55
CA TRP A 49 -20.45 -7.68 -5.11
C TRP A 49 -21.37 -8.59 -4.30
N ASP A 50 -22.67 -8.33 -4.36
CA ASP A 50 -23.70 -9.18 -3.74
C ASP A 50 -25.05 -8.99 -4.44
N ILE A 51 -26.08 -9.72 -4.03
CA ILE A 51 -27.46 -9.55 -4.46
C ILE A 51 -28.27 -8.90 -3.34
N LEU A 52 -28.72 -7.66 -3.57
CA LEU A 52 -29.57 -6.91 -2.64
C LEU A 52 -30.96 -6.77 -3.26
N MET A 53 -31.99 -7.26 -2.57
CA MET A 53 -33.40 -7.21 -3.04
C MET A 53 -33.60 -7.79 -4.46
N GLY A 54 -32.88 -8.87 -4.77
CA GLY A 54 -32.94 -9.53 -6.08
C GLY A 54 -32.16 -8.81 -7.20
N GLN A 55 -31.43 -7.74 -6.88
CA GLN A 55 -30.59 -6.99 -7.82
C GLN A 55 -29.11 -7.18 -7.51
N LEU A 56 -28.31 -7.40 -8.55
CA LEU A 56 -26.85 -7.43 -8.43
C LEU A 56 -26.33 -6.03 -8.11
N VAL A 57 -25.54 -5.92 -7.03
CA VAL A 57 -24.90 -4.68 -6.58
C VAL A 57 -23.40 -4.90 -6.40
N THR A 58 -22.60 -3.84 -6.51
CA THR A 58 -21.16 -3.89 -6.24
C THR A 58 -20.68 -2.62 -5.55
N GLU A 59 -19.80 -2.78 -4.56
CA GLU A 59 -19.19 -1.66 -3.85
C GLU A 59 -17.71 -1.87 -3.59
N ILE A 60 -16.99 -0.75 -3.44
CA ILE A 60 -15.58 -0.80 -3.06
C ILE A 60 -15.43 -1.31 -1.63
N ILE A 61 -14.40 -2.13 -1.38
CA ILE A 61 -13.97 -2.40 -0.01
C ILE A 61 -13.04 -1.24 0.38
N TYR A 62 -13.43 -0.49 1.39
CA TYR A 62 -12.66 0.66 1.85
C TYR A 62 -11.39 0.22 2.59
N VAL A 63 -10.25 0.29 1.92
CA VAL A 63 -8.94 -0.03 2.51
C VAL A 63 -8.52 1.10 3.46
N HIS A 64 -8.83 0.92 4.74
CA HIS A 64 -8.45 1.87 5.80
C HIS A 64 -7.14 1.50 6.51
N SER A 65 -6.48 0.43 6.08
CA SER A 65 -5.23 -0.07 6.68
C SER A 65 -4.06 0.89 6.48
N LYS A 66 -3.20 1.00 7.49
CA LYS A 66 -1.88 1.64 7.41
C LYS A 66 -0.86 0.60 7.86
N LEU A 67 -0.42 -0.18 6.88
CA LEU A 67 0.34 -1.41 7.08
C LEU A 67 1.45 -1.47 6.05
N MET A 68 2.66 -1.80 6.49
CA MET A 68 3.79 -2.13 5.64
C MET A 68 4.39 -3.44 6.14
N ILE A 69 4.65 -4.37 5.22
CA ILE A 69 5.39 -5.61 5.49
C ILE A 69 6.60 -5.62 4.55
N VAL A 70 7.78 -5.82 5.09
CA VAL A 70 9.04 -5.79 4.35
C VAL A 70 9.76 -7.13 4.55
N ASP A 71 10.10 -7.76 3.43
CA ASP A 71 10.90 -9.00 3.34
C ASP A 71 10.40 -10.17 4.19
N ASP A 72 9.10 -10.21 4.52
CA ASP A 72 8.51 -11.15 5.49
C ASP A 72 9.26 -11.14 6.85
N ARG A 73 9.85 -10.02 7.27
CA ARG A 73 10.65 -9.89 8.51
C ARG A 73 10.33 -8.67 9.37
N ILE A 74 9.91 -7.59 8.73
CA ILE A 74 9.57 -6.35 9.42
C ILE A 74 8.13 -6.01 9.09
N CYS A 75 7.38 -5.62 10.11
CA CYS A 75 6.05 -5.10 9.93
C CYS A 75 5.86 -3.78 10.66
N ILE A 76 5.30 -2.79 9.97
CA ILE A 76 4.90 -1.51 10.54
C ILE A 76 3.39 -1.40 10.44
N CYS A 77 2.73 -1.12 11.55
CA CYS A 77 1.29 -0.87 11.57
C CYS A 77 0.95 0.29 12.51
N GLY A 78 -0.11 1.03 12.20
CA GLY A 78 -0.46 2.20 12.99
C GLY A 78 -1.62 3.00 12.42
N SER A 79 -1.65 4.30 12.77
CA SER A 79 -2.66 5.25 12.30
C SER A 79 -2.18 6.11 11.12
N ALA A 80 -0.86 6.26 10.94
CA ALA A 80 -0.25 7.17 9.97
C ALA A 80 -0.48 6.75 8.51
N ASN A 81 -1.19 7.58 7.75
CA ASN A 81 -1.32 7.43 6.29
C ASN A 81 0.01 7.76 5.60
N ILE A 82 0.19 7.29 4.36
CA ILE A 82 1.29 7.76 3.49
C ILE A 82 0.91 9.13 2.90
N ASN A 83 1.02 10.18 3.71
CA ASN A 83 0.88 11.58 3.28
C ASN A 83 1.50 12.54 4.31
N ASP A 84 1.71 13.80 3.92
CA ASP A 84 2.34 14.81 4.78
C ASP A 84 1.54 15.10 6.05
N ARG A 85 0.21 14.94 6.03
CA ARG A 85 -0.64 15.15 7.21
C ARG A 85 -0.23 14.21 8.35
N SER A 86 0.04 12.95 8.02
CA SER A 86 0.44 11.94 8.98
C SER A 86 1.97 11.87 9.19
N LEU A 87 2.79 12.12 8.16
CA LEU A 87 4.24 11.84 8.21
C LEU A 87 5.13 13.04 8.56
N GLN A 88 4.63 14.28 8.47
CA GLN A 88 5.45 15.48 8.76
C GLN A 88 5.70 15.68 10.28
N GLY A 89 4.91 15.03 11.14
CA GLY A 89 5.03 15.10 12.61
C GLY A 89 4.56 16.42 13.24
N SER A 90 4.53 17.52 12.48
CA SER A 90 4.02 18.83 12.94
C SER A 90 2.54 19.05 12.66
N ARG A 91 1.81 18.02 12.21
CA ARG A 91 0.40 18.10 11.81
C ARG A 91 -0.45 17.18 12.69
N ASP A 92 -0.95 16.06 12.16
CA ASP A 92 -1.75 15.13 12.96
C ASP A 92 -0.84 14.33 13.91
N SER A 93 -1.36 14.04 15.10
CA SER A 93 -0.71 13.11 16.03
C SER A 93 -0.98 11.67 15.59
N GLU A 94 0.08 10.90 15.38
CA GLU A 94 -0.01 9.52 14.89
C GLU A 94 0.78 8.58 15.81
N PHE A 95 0.41 7.30 15.81
CA PHE A 95 1.15 6.24 16.49
C PHE A 95 1.37 5.06 15.56
N CYS A 96 2.59 4.53 15.56
CA CYS A 96 2.99 3.35 14.79
C CYS A 96 3.81 2.39 15.65
N LEU A 97 3.59 1.11 15.46
CA LEU A 97 4.39 0.02 15.99
C LEU A 97 5.29 -0.54 14.87
N VAL A 98 6.55 -0.82 15.21
CA VAL A 98 7.48 -1.56 14.36
C VAL A 98 7.74 -2.91 15.02
N VAL A 99 7.38 -3.98 14.32
CA VAL A 99 7.64 -5.37 14.72
C VAL A 99 8.80 -5.88 13.89
N ASN A 100 9.92 -6.18 14.57
CA ASN A 100 11.05 -6.88 13.98
C ASN A 100 11.00 -8.32 14.46
N ASP A 101 10.79 -9.26 13.54
CA ASP A 101 10.76 -10.68 13.89
C ASP A 101 12.12 -11.15 14.41
N ILE A 102 12.09 -11.86 15.54
CA ILE A 102 13.24 -12.54 16.13
C ILE A 102 13.15 -14.04 15.88
N ASP A 103 11.92 -14.58 15.96
CA ASP A 103 11.65 -15.98 15.67
C ASP A 103 11.47 -16.19 14.17
N MET A 104 12.29 -17.08 13.62
CA MET A 104 12.44 -17.27 12.19
C MET A 104 12.08 -18.70 11.77
N ILE A 105 11.46 -18.82 10.60
CA ILE A 105 11.14 -20.09 9.95
C ILE A 105 11.76 -20.15 8.55
N ASP A 106 12.05 -21.37 8.09
CA ASP A 106 12.53 -21.59 6.73
C ASP A 106 11.39 -21.34 5.72
N SER A 107 11.70 -20.59 4.67
CA SER A 107 10.80 -20.28 3.57
C SER A 107 11.58 -20.05 2.27
N GLN A 108 10.88 -19.63 1.22
CA GLN A 108 11.46 -19.42 -0.10
C GLN A 108 11.07 -18.06 -0.63
N LEU A 109 12.06 -17.24 -1.01
CA LEU A 109 11.87 -15.97 -1.68
C LEU A 109 12.55 -16.03 -3.05
N ASN A 110 11.80 -15.77 -4.12
CA ASN A 110 12.30 -15.86 -5.50
C ASN A 110 13.03 -17.19 -5.79
N GLY A 111 12.47 -18.31 -5.36
CA GLY A 111 13.08 -19.63 -5.55
C GLY A 111 14.26 -19.95 -4.63
N GLN A 112 14.76 -19.00 -3.83
CA GLN A 112 15.90 -19.20 -2.92
C GLN A 112 15.45 -19.47 -1.49
N GLN A 113 16.09 -20.44 -0.83
CA GLN A 113 15.85 -20.74 0.59
C GLN A 113 16.29 -19.55 1.45
N GLN A 114 15.36 -19.04 2.26
CA GLN A 114 15.52 -17.84 3.07
C GLN A 114 14.78 -18.01 4.39
N LYS A 115 15.38 -17.51 5.48
CA LYS A 115 14.67 -17.40 6.75
C LYS A 115 13.76 -16.18 6.76
N VAL A 116 12.51 -16.37 7.15
CA VAL A 116 11.51 -15.30 7.30
C VAL A 116 10.94 -15.28 8.70
N GLY A 117 10.43 -14.13 9.12
CA GLY A 117 9.82 -13.95 10.43
C GLY A 117 8.50 -14.68 10.57
N ILE A 118 8.23 -15.26 11.74
CA ILE A 118 6.95 -15.95 11.98
C ILE A 118 5.79 -14.97 11.90
N PHE A 119 5.89 -13.80 12.53
CA PHE A 119 4.81 -12.81 12.58
C PHE A 119 4.56 -12.20 11.20
N SER A 120 5.60 -11.61 10.61
CA SER A 120 5.49 -10.88 9.34
C SER A 120 5.05 -11.79 8.18
N SER A 121 5.63 -12.99 8.07
CA SER A 121 5.27 -13.92 7.00
C SER A 121 3.87 -14.51 7.16
N THR A 122 3.46 -14.86 8.38
CA THR A 122 2.10 -15.33 8.66
C THR A 122 1.08 -14.24 8.37
N TRP A 123 1.37 -13.01 8.76
CA TRP A 123 0.45 -11.91 8.54
C TRP A 123 0.29 -11.59 7.05
N ARG A 124 1.39 -11.53 6.28
CA ARG A 124 1.32 -11.37 4.83
C ARG A 124 0.49 -12.48 4.19
N LYS A 125 0.73 -13.74 4.53
CA LYS A 125 -0.02 -14.90 4.01
C LYS A 125 -1.51 -14.88 4.36
N LYS A 126 -1.91 -14.23 5.46
CA LYS A 126 -3.32 -14.08 5.82
C LYS A 126 -4.04 -13.00 4.99
N LEU A 127 -3.30 -12.06 4.41
CA LEU A 127 -3.83 -10.99 3.57
C LEU A 127 -3.91 -11.35 2.08
N PHE A 128 -3.15 -12.37 1.65
CA PHE A 128 -3.11 -12.89 0.29
C PHE A 128 -3.98 -14.15 0.18
#